data_AF-M8C2T4-F1
#
_entry.id   AF-M8C2T4-F1
#
_cell.length_a   1.000
_cell.length_b   1.000
_cell.length_c   1.000
_cell.angle_alpha   90.00
_cell.angle_beta   90.00
_cell.angle_gamma   90.00
#
_symmetry.space_group_name_H-M   'P 1'
#
loop_
_entity.id
_entity.type
_entity.pdbx_description
1 polymer ?
#
loop_
_entity_poly.entity_id
_entity_poly.type
_entity_poly.pdbx_seq_one_letter_code
_entity_poly.pdbx_strand_id
1 'polypeptide(L)'
;MGEQSLSQPFPHPLSPSPPASAAATPPATALAVSASASRPKKKPRSSGSNPAPKKPRLVPSVRGRPLSADGEVDAAIRHLRAADPALAPVIDAHDPPSFHCPHPPFHSLVRSVLYQQLAFKAAASVYSRFLALVGGEAGVLPDAVLALSAEQLRQIGVSARKASYLHDLARKYASGILSDDNIVAMDDRSLAAMLTMVNGIGAWSVHMFMIFSLARPDVLPSADLGIRKGVQMLYGLEDVPRPSQMEKLCERWRPYRSVAAWYMWRLIESKAAQTAAAMPVVPPAMPAPSEEFMLQQHQQQHHHHQHQQQQQQAAIQMLDPVQMLPGLG
;
A
#
# COMPACT_ATOMS: atom_id res chain seq x y z
N MET A 1 -60.73 -24.93 -28.27
CA MET A 1 -59.51 -24.80 -27.45
C MET A 1 -58.54 -23.99 -28.30
N GLY A 2 -58.54 -22.65 -28.28
CA GLY A 2 -58.63 -21.74 -27.13
C GLY A 2 -57.30 -20.96 -27.12
N GLU A 3 -57.12 -20.04 -28.06
CA GLU A 3 -57.37 -18.59 -27.88
C GLU A 3 -56.30 -17.93 -26.98
N GLN A 4 -55.43 -17.06 -27.53
CA GLN A 4 -55.63 -15.61 -27.77
C GLN A 4 -55.68 -14.78 -26.46
N SER A 5 -55.12 -13.55 -26.37
CA SER A 5 -54.12 -12.82 -27.17
C SER A 5 -53.70 -11.52 -26.44
N LEU A 6 -52.53 -10.95 -26.78
CA LEU A 6 -52.18 -9.51 -26.72
C LEU A 6 -52.09 -8.70 -25.39
N SER A 7 -51.30 -7.63 -25.50
CA SER A 7 -51.37 -6.31 -24.79
C SER A 7 -50.80 -6.08 -23.38
N GLN A 8 -49.89 -5.09 -23.32
CA GLN A 8 -49.62 -4.15 -22.22
C GLN A 8 -50.72 -3.04 -22.17
N PRO A 9 -50.91 -2.19 -21.12
CA PRO A 9 -49.86 -1.42 -20.40
C PRO A 9 -50.09 -1.08 -18.90
N PHE A 10 -49.30 -0.13 -18.37
CA PHE A 10 -49.31 0.45 -17.01
C PHE A 10 -50.66 1.03 -16.53
N PRO A 11 -50.86 1.12 -15.19
CA PRO A 11 -50.83 2.45 -14.54
C PRO A 11 -50.17 2.50 -13.13
N HIS A 12 -49.92 3.72 -12.63
CA HIS A 12 -49.58 4.01 -11.21
C HIS A 12 -50.82 4.03 -10.30
N PRO A 13 -50.65 3.79 -8.98
CA PRO A 13 -51.11 4.77 -7.97
C PRO A 13 -50.07 5.02 -6.84
N LEU A 14 -49.77 6.28 -6.48
CA LEU A 14 -50.34 7.10 -5.37
C LEU A 14 -49.76 6.86 -3.96
N SER A 15 -49.31 7.95 -3.34
CA SER A 15 -49.03 8.08 -1.88
C SER A 15 -50.31 8.31 -1.07
N PRO A 16 -50.24 8.20 0.27
CA PRO A 16 -50.86 9.25 1.08
C PRO A 16 -50.02 9.75 2.28
N SER A 17 -50.43 10.89 2.82
CA SER A 17 -50.02 11.56 4.09
C SER A 17 -51.15 12.57 4.45
N PRO A 18 -51.17 13.30 5.59
CA PRO A 18 -50.55 13.13 6.91
C PRO A 18 -51.68 12.83 7.96
N PRO A 19 -51.78 13.37 9.22
CA PRO A 19 -51.73 14.80 9.67
C PRO A 19 -50.57 15.13 10.67
N ALA A 20 -50.08 16.37 10.86
CA ALA A 20 -50.61 17.56 11.58
C ALA A 20 -50.82 17.35 13.11
N SER A 21 -50.54 18.28 14.05
CA SER A 21 -50.37 19.76 14.04
C SER A 21 -49.37 20.20 15.16
N ALA A 22 -48.52 21.25 15.03
CA ALA A 22 -48.67 22.67 15.44
C ALA A 22 -48.97 22.91 16.97
N ALA A 23 -48.53 23.99 17.66
CA ALA A 23 -47.85 25.26 17.29
C ALA A 23 -47.17 26.00 18.50
N ALA A 24 -46.65 27.22 18.24
CA ALA A 24 -46.60 28.41 19.13
C ALA A 24 -45.36 28.76 20.01
N THR A 25 -45.18 30.09 20.17
CA THR A 25 -44.28 30.94 21.02
C THR A 25 -44.79 32.40 20.87
N PRO A 26 -44.29 33.46 21.56
CA PRO A 26 -43.30 33.58 22.66
C PRO A 26 -44.07 34.05 23.96
N PRO A 27 -43.97 35.25 24.59
CA PRO A 27 -42.89 36.26 24.79
C PRO A 27 -42.73 36.88 26.21
N ALA A 28 -41.55 37.49 26.45
CA ALA A 28 -41.26 38.59 27.41
C ALA A 28 -41.35 38.28 28.94
N THR A 29 -40.80 39.07 29.89
CA THR A 29 -40.16 40.42 29.87
C THR A 29 -39.18 40.62 31.06
N ALA A 30 -38.20 41.54 30.95
CA ALA A 30 -37.62 42.39 32.04
C ALA A 30 -36.81 41.72 33.21
N LEU A 31 -35.89 42.39 33.96
CA LEU A 31 -35.24 43.72 33.90
C LEU A 31 -33.86 43.74 34.63
N ALA A 32 -33.21 44.93 34.72
CA ALA A 32 -31.88 45.22 35.32
C ALA A 32 -31.87 45.23 36.89
N VAL A 33 -30.84 45.63 37.71
CA VAL A 33 -29.85 46.74 37.77
C VAL A 33 -28.75 46.44 38.84
N SER A 34 -27.60 47.13 39.05
CA SER A 34 -26.70 48.00 38.24
C SER A 34 -25.46 48.47 39.08
N ALA A 35 -24.32 48.80 38.42
CA ALA A 35 -23.16 49.62 38.92
C ALA A 35 -22.26 49.04 40.07
N SER A 36 -21.06 49.57 40.44
CA SER A 36 -20.28 50.76 39.99
C SER A 36 -18.75 50.72 40.33
N ALA A 37 -17.98 51.65 39.74
CA ALA A 37 -16.75 52.34 40.25
C ALA A 37 -15.33 51.68 40.41
N SER A 38 -14.39 52.15 39.57
CA SER A 38 -13.09 52.81 39.90
C SER A 38 -11.92 52.17 40.71
N ARG A 39 -10.91 51.62 39.98
CA ARG A 39 -9.46 52.03 39.84
C ARG A 39 -8.74 52.83 40.99
N PRO A 40 -7.40 52.66 41.31
CA PRO A 40 -6.30 51.77 40.82
C PRO A 40 -5.32 51.15 41.88
N LYS A 41 -4.24 50.48 41.36
CA LYS A 41 -2.86 50.28 41.92
C LYS A 41 -2.59 49.16 42.96
N LYS A 42 -1.98 48.05 42.48
CA LYS A 42 -0.55 47.68 42.72
C LYS A 42 -0.14 46.48 41.83
N LYS A 43 1.16 46.36 41.52
CA LYS A 43 1.75 45.14 40.90
C LYS A 43 2.08 44.10 41.98
N PRO A 44 2.02 42.81 41.64
CA PRO A 44 3.19 41.96 41.89
C PRO A 44 3.74 41.31 40.60
N ARG A 45 4.67 40.37 40.75
CA ARG A 45 5.56 39.84 39.69
C ARG A 45 4.95 38.68 38.88
N SER A 46 5.63 38.37 37.78
CA SER A 46 5.37 37.29 36.83
C SER A 46 5.28 35.88 37.44
N SER A 47 4.30 35.12 36.99
CA SER A 47 4.36 33.65 36.86
C SER A 47 4.31 33.27 35.37
N GLY A 48 4.85 32.11 34.99
CA GLY A 48 5.11 31.77 33.59
C GLY A 48 3.87 31.36 32.80
N SER A 49 3.71 31.89 31.59
CA SER A 49 2.71 31.41 30.63
C SER A 49 3.14 30.07 30.03
N ASN A 50 2.52 28.98 30.48
CA ASN A 50 2.70 27.66 29.88
C ASN A 50 2.17 27.66 28.42
N PRO A 51 3.00 27.42 27.39
CA PRO A 51 2.53 27.45 26.01
C PRO A 51 1.66 26.22 25.71
N ALA A 52 0.47 26.45 25.14
CA ALA A 52 -0.40 25.37 24.68
C ALA A 52 0.34 24.42 23.70
N PRO A 53 0.04 23.11 23.70
CA PRO A 53 0.76 22.13 22.90
C PRO A 53 0.61 22.46 21.41
N LYS A 54 1.71 22.91 20.80
CA LYS A 54 1.78 23.17 19.36
C LYS A 54 1.58 21.84 18.63
N LYS A 55 0.53 21.75 17.80
CA LYS A 55 0.34 20.63 16.87
C LYS A 55 1.68 20.37 16.14
N PRO A 56 2.17 19.11 16.05
CA PRO A 56 3.44 18.83 15.41
C PRO A 56 3.41 19.34 13.97
N ARG A 57 4.26 20.32 13.67
CA ARG A 57 4.32 20.94 12.35
C ARG A 57 4.99 19.93 11.42
N LEU A 58 4.19 19.22 10.64
CA LEU A 58 4.67 18.28 9.63
C LEU A 58 5.72 18.99 8.78
N VAL A 59 6.97 18.54 8.89
CA VAL A 59 8.06 19.07 8.08
C VAL A 59 7.79 18.63 6.64
N PRO A 60 7.74 19.53 5.65
CA PRO A 60 7.56 19.11 4.26
C PRO A 60 8.73 18.22 3.84
N SER A 61 8.48 16.91 3.79
CA SER A 61 9.44 15.95 3.23
C SER A 61 9.61 16.30 1.75
N VAL A 62 10.83 16.66 1.35
CA VAL A 62 11.14 17.09 -0.02
C VAL A 62 11.12 15.85 -0.91
N ARG A 63 9.93 15.54 -1.45
CA ARG A 63 9.77 14.48 -2.45
C ARG A 63 10.42 14.93 -3.76
N GLY A 64 11.20 14.04 -4.38
CA GLY A 64 11.51 14.15 -5.80
C GLY A 64 10.24 14.09 -6.65
N ARG A 65 10.33 14.45 -7.93
CA ARG A 65 9.19 14.24 -8.85
C ARG A 65 8.93 12.72 -8.95
N PRO A 66 7.69 12.29 -9.18
CA PRO A 66 7.42 10.87 -9.39
C PRO A 66 8.08 10.42 -10.70
N LEU A 67 8.56 9.17 -10.75
CA LEU A 67 9.17 8.55 -11.93
C LEU A 67 8.19 8.40 -13.11
N SER A 68 6.90 8.64 -12.89
CA SER A 68 5.85 8.71 -13.91
C SER A 68 5.83 10.04 -14.67
N ALA A 69 6.59 11.06 -14.23
CA ALA A 69 6.64 12.37 -14.84
C ALA A 69 7.72 12.46 -15.95
N ASP A 70 7.40 13.20 -17.01
CA ASP A 70 8.24 13.34 -18.19
C ASP A 70 9.70 13.72 -17.85
N GLY A 71 10.63 12.97 -18.46
CA GLY A 71 12.08 13.12 -18.30
C GLY A 71 12.66 12.72 -16.95
N GLU A 72 11.86 12.29 -15.97
CA GLU A 72 12.38 11.94 -14.63
C GLU A 72 13.19 10.63 -14.65
N VAL A 73 12.82 9.64 -15.48
CA VAL A 73 13.62 8.43 -15.68
C VAL A 73 14.96 8.75 -16.35
N ASP A 74 15.00 9.68 -17.32
CA ASP A 74 16.26 10.11 -17.95
C ASP A 74 17.14 10.94 -17.01
N ALA A 75 16.53 11.70 -16.09
CA ALA A 75 17.23 12.36 -15.00
C ALA A 75 17.82 11.34 -14.01
N ALA A 76 17.05 10.31 -13.64
CA ALA A 76 17.48 9.22 -12.79
C ALA A 76 18.64 8.42 -13.41
N ILE A 77 18.53 8.01 -14.67
CA ILE A 77 19.56 7.27 -15.39
C ILE A 77 20.86 8.08 -15.47
N ARG A 78 20.80 9.36 -15.87
CA ARG A 78 21.99 10.23 -15.93
C ARG A 78 22.62 10.44 -14.56
N HIS A 79 21.81 10.62 -13.52
CA HIS A 79 22.30 10.70 -12.14
C HIS A 79 23.02 9.40 -11.74
N LEU A 80 22.39 8.24 -11.91
CA LEU A 80 22.94 6.95 -11.47
C LEU A 80 24.27 6.62 -12.16
N ARG A 81 24.39 6.88 -13.47
CA ARG A 81 25.65 6.70 -14.23
C ARG A 81 26.80 7.55 -13.70
N ALA A 82 26.51 8.77 -13.24
CA ALA A 82 27.51 9.69 -12.68
C ALA A 82 27.81 9.41 -11.20
N ALA A 83 26.79 9.08 -10.41
CA ALA A 83 26.89 8.88 -8.98
C ALA A 83 27.46 7.50 -8.62
N ASP A 84 27.23 6.46 -9.42
CA ASP A 84 27.80 5.13 -9.28
C ASP A 84 28.15 4.50 -10.65
N PRO A 85 29.41 4.67 -11.12
CA PRO A 85 29.86 4.15 -12.41
C PRO A 85 29.72 2.63 -12.58
N ALA A 86 29.61 1.85 -11.49
CA ALA A 86 29.36 0.41 -11.58
C ALA A 86 28.01 0.08 -12.21
N LEU A 87 27.01 0.98 -12.08
CA LEU A 87 25.70 0.82 -12.72
C LEU A 87 25.73 1.07 -14.23
N ALA A 88 26.72 1.81 -14.77
CA ALA A 88 26.69 2.22 -16.17
C ALA A 88 26.62 1.05 -17.17
N PRO A 89 27.42 -0.04 -17.04
CA PRO A 89 27.30 -1.21 -17.92
C PRO A 89 25.97 -1.96 -17.78
N VAL A 90 25.33 -1.92 -16.59
CA VAL A 90 24.02 -2.54 -16.34
C VAL A 90 22.90 -1.72 -16.99
N ILE A 91 23.04 -0.39 -16.98
CA ILE A 91 22.16 0.55 -17.66
C ILE A 91 22.30 0.42 -19.18
N ASP A 92 23.53 0.34 -19.70
CA ASP A 92 23.79 0.21 -21.15
C ASP A 92 23.34 -1.15 -21.73
N ALA A 93 23.18 -2.18 -20.91
CA ALA A 93 22.70 -3.50 -21.31
C ALA A 93 21.16 -3.65 -21.32
N HIS A 94 20.41 -2.63 -20.87
CA HIS A 94 18.98 -2.78 -20.60
C HIS A 94 18.15 -1.52 -20.90
N ASP A 95 17.00 -1.71 -21.56
CA ASP A 95 16.04 -0.64 -21.84
C ASP A 95 15.66 0.16 -20.59
N PRO A 96 15.37 1.47 -20.71
CA PRO A 96 14.88 2.27 -19.59
C PRO A 96 13.59 1.71 -18.95
N PRO A 97 13.46 1.76 -17.61
CA PRO A 97 12.21 1.39 -16.94
C PRO A 97 11.07 2.37 -17.25
N SER A 98 9.84 1.85 -17.29
CA SER A 98 8.62 2.65 -17.32
C SER A 98 7.84 2.50 -16.01
N PHE A 99 7.37 3.63 -15.45
CA PHE A 99 6.66 3.69 -14.17
C PHE A 99 5.28 4.33 -14.35
N HIS A 100 4.40 3.68 -15.11
CA HIS A 100 3.00 4.11 -15.26
C HIS A 100 2.05 3.08 -14.63
N CYS A 101 1.22 3.54 -13.70
CA CYS A 101 0.10 2.77 -13.17
C CYS A 101 -1.20 3.58 -13.37
N PRO A 102 -2.19 3.06 -14.13
CA PRO A 102 -3.45 3.76 -14.37
C PRO A 102 -4.46 3.57 -13.23
N HIS A 103 -4.13 2.77 -12.21
CA HIS A 103 -5.05 2.35 -11.15
C HIS A 103 -4.87 3.18 -9.88
N PRO A 104 -5.95 3.71 -9.27
CA PRO A 104 -5.89 4.38 -7.97
C PRO A 104 -5.25 3.51 -6.87
N PRO A 105 -4.72 4.11 -5.78
CA PRO A 105 -4.11 3.39 -4.66
C PRO A 105 -4.91 2.19 -4.14
N PHE A 106 -6.21 2.34 -3.88
CA PHE A 106 -7.08 1.24 -3.43
C PHE A 106 -7.07 0.05 -4.41
N HIS A 107 -7.34 0.34 -5.68
CA HIS A 107 -7.40 -0.63 -6.77
C HIS A 107 -6.05 -1.33 -6.98
N SER A 108 -4.95 -0.58 -6.96
CA SER A 108 -3.58 -1.10 -6.98
C SER A 108 -3.31 -2.08 -5.82
N LEU A 109 -3.73 -1.75 -4.60
CA LEU A 109 -3.53 -2.60 -3.42
C LEU A 109 -4.42 -3.86 -3.46
N VAL A 110 -5.67 -3.75 -3.90
CA VAL A 110 -6.57 -4.89 -4.17
C VAL A 110 -5.95 -5.83 -5.21
N ARG A 111 -5.47 -5.29 -6.32
CA ARG A 111 -4.80 -6.06 -7.39
C ARG A 111 -3.54 -6.76 -6.86
N SER A 112 -2.73 -6.08 -6.04
CA SER A 112 -1.56 -6.67 -5.39
C SER A 112 -1.93 -7.91 -4.56
N VAL A 113 -2.91 -7.80 -3.65
CA VAL A 113 -3.40 -8.92 -2.81
C VAL A 113 -3.93 -10.08 -3.66
N LEU A 114 -4.64 -9.80 -4.75
CA LEU A 114 -5.14 -10.84 -5.66
C LEU A 114 -4.01 -11.59 -6.37
N TYR A 115 -2.90 -10.93 -6.72
CA TYR A 115 -1.76 -11.55 -7.43
C TYR A 115 -0.78 -12.34 -6.53
N GLN A 116 -0.76 -12.10 -5.21
CA GLN A 116 0.13 -12.81 -4.26
C GLN A 116 0.10 -14.35 -4.43
N GLN A 117 1.27 -15.01 -4.41
CA GLN A 117 1.42 -16.47 -4.42
C GLN A 117 0.80 -17.23 -5.62
N LEU A 118 0.43 -16.58 -6.72
CA LEU A 118 -0.16 -17.22 -7.90
C LEU A 118 0.65 -16.97 -9.19
N ALA A 119 0.83 -18.01 -10.01
CA ALA A 119 1.29 -17.89 -11.41
C ALA A 119 0.52 -16.77 -12.12
N PHE A 120 1.19 -15.91 -12.90
CA PHE A 120 0.57 -14.69 -13.45
C PHE A 120 -0.72 -14.98 -14.23
N LYS A 121 -0.71 -16.05 -15.04
CA LYS A 121 -1.90 -16.50 -15.78
C LYS A 121 -3.07 -16.86 -14.85
N ALA A 122 -2.80 -17.54 -13.73
CA ALA A 122 -3.81 -17.84 -12.72
C ALA A 122 -4.27 -16.59 -11.96
N ALA A 123 -3.34 -15.70 -11.59
CA ALA A 123 -3.64 -14.42 -10.94
C ALA A 123 -4.52 -13.53 -11.83
N ALA A 124 -4.19 -13.40 -13.12
CA ALA A 124 -4.96 -12.68 -14.12
C ALA A 124 -6.35 -13.30 -14.33
N SER A 125 -6.48 -14.63 -14.32
CA SER A 125 -7.79 -15.30 -14.35
C SER A 125 -8.65 -15.02 -13.12
N VAL A 126 -8.07 -15.00 -11.91
CA VAL A 126 -8.78 -14.62 -10.68
C VAL A 126 -9.17 -13.14 -10.71
N TYR A 127 -8.26 -12.26 -11.15
CA TYR A 127 -8.48 -10.82 -11.25
C TYR A 127 -9.57 -10.48 -12.28
N SER A 128 -9.58 -11.11 -13.46
CA SER A 128 -10.62 -10.93 -14.47
C SER A 128 -12.01 -11.31 -13.94
N ARG A 129 -12.12 -12.44 -13.22
CA ARG A 129 -13.37 -12.83 -12.55
C ARG A 129 -13.76 -11.88 -11.40
N PHE A 130 -12.79 -11.33 -10.67
CA PHE A 130 -13.03 -10.30 -9.66
C PHE A 130 -13.60 -9.02 -10.28
N LEU A 131 -13.04 -8.54 -11.39
CA LEU A 131 -13.58 -7.40 -12.13
C LEU A 131 -15.03 -7.64 -12.60
N ALA A 132 -15.35 -8.85 -13.05
CA ALA A 132 -16.71 -9.22 -13.43
C ALA A 132 -17.71 -9.18 -12.25
N LEU A 133 -17.26 -9.40 -11.00
CA LEU A 133 -18.12 -9.26 -9.82
C LEU A 133 -18.36 -7.80 -9.40
N VAL A 134 -17.40 -6.89 -9.64
CA VAL A 134 -17.50 -5.48 -9.20
C VAL A 134 -17.90 -4.50 -10.31
N GLY A 135 -18.11 -4.96 -11.55
CA GLY A 135 -18.55 -4.11 -12.67
C GLY A 135 -17.41 -3.49 -13.50
N GLY A 136 -16.23 -4.10 -13.51
CA GLY A 136 -15.05 -3.63 -14.25
C GLY A 136 -14.08 -2.80 -13.39
N GLU A 137 -13.04 -2.24 -14.02
CA GLU A 137 -11.95 -1.58 -13.29
C GLU A 137 -12.38 -0.32 -12.53
N ALA A 138 -13.31 0.47 -13.06
CA ALA A 138 -13.91 1.61 -12.35
C ALA A 138 -14.79 1.19 -11.14
N GLY A 139 -15.18 -0.09 -11.06
CA GLY A 139 -15.96 -0.64 -9.94
C GLY A 139 -15.09 -1.16 -8.78
N VAL A 140 -13.76 -1.12 -8.88
CA VAL A 140 -12.86 -1.55 -7.79
C VAL A 140 -12.81 -0.48 -6.70
N LEU A 141 -13.88 -0.44 -5.90
CA LEU A 141 -14.13 0.54 -4.83
C LEU A 141 -14.28 -0.16 -3.46
N PRO A 142 -14.03 0.54 -2.33
CA PRO A 142 -14.14 -0.05 -0.99
C PRO A 142 -15.49 -0.73 -0.72
N ASP A 143 -16.59 -0.05 -1.00
CA ASP A 143 -17.94 -0.57 -0.73
C ASP A 143 -18.30 -1.77 -1.62
N ALA A 144 -17.83 -1.77 -2.87
CA ALA A 144 -17.98 -2.91 -3.78
C ALA A 144 -17.23 -4.15 -3.25
N VAL A 145 -16.02 -3.97 -2.70
CA VAL A 145 -15.26 -5.06 -2.06
C VAL A 145 -15.93 -5.54 -0.76
N LEU A 146 -16.53 -4.64 0.02
CA LEU A 146 -17.27 -4.99 1.24
C LEU A 146 -18.59 -5.72 0.96
N ALA A 147 -19.23 -5.44 -0.18
CA ALA A 147 -20.46 -6.11 -0.62
C ALA A 147 -20.23 -7.57 -1.07
N LEU A 148 -19.01 -7.95 -1.45
CA LEU A 148 -18.68 -9.32 -1.84
C LEU A 148 -18.51 -10.23 -0.62
N SER A 149 -19.32 -11.27 -0.53
CA SER A 149 -19.16 -12.32 0.47
C SER A 149 -17.87 -13.14 0.26
N ALA A 150 -17.37 -13.74 1.34
CA ALA A 150 -16.25 -14.68 1.27
C ALA A 150 -16.56 -15.92 0.38
N GLU A 151 -17.84 -16.24 0.17
CA GLU A 151 -18.30 -17.30 -0.73
C GLU A 151 -18.09 -16.91 -2.20
N GLN A 152 -18.58 -15.74 -2.62
CA GLN A 152 -18.37 -15.21 -3.98
C GLN A 152 -16.87 -15.05 -4.30
N LEU A 153 -16.08 -14.57 -3.34
CA LEU A 153 -14.62 -14.49 -3.47
C LEU A 153 -13.99 -15.89 -3.62
N ARG A 154 -14.44 -16.91 -2.87
CA ARG A 154 -13.94 -18.29 -3.02
C ARG A 154 -14.29 -18.87 -4.39
N GLN A 155 -15.50 -18.62 -4.90
CA GLN A 155 -15.97 -19.13 -6.20
C GLN A 155 -15.11 -18.63 -7.38
N ILE A 156 -14.57 -17.41 -7.30
CA ILE A 156 -13.64 -16.89 -8.33
C ILE A 156 -12.17 -17.31 -8.13
N GLY A 157 -11.85 -18.05 -7.06
CA GLY A 157 -10.50 -18.55 -6.75
C GLY A 157 -9.69 -17.71 -5.76
N VAL A 158 -10.32 -16.80 -5.01
CA VAL A 158 -9.65 -16.06 -3.92
C VAL A 158 -9.69 -16.93 -2.64
N SER A 159 -8.52 -17.16 -2.03
CA SER A 159 -8.46 -17.92 -0.76
C SER A 159 -9.10 -17.14 0.40
N ALA A 160 -9.63 -17.84 1.41
CA ALA A 160 -10.26 -17.20 2.57
C ALA A 160 -9.33 -16.19 3.28
N ARG A 161 -8.01 -16.45 3.27
CA ARG A 161 -6.98 -15.53 3.79
C ARG A 161 -6.83 -14.27 2.93
N LYS A 162 -6.87 -14.37 1.59
CA LYS A 162 -6.90 -13.19 0.72
C LYS A 162 -8.22 -12.42 0.85
N ALA A 163 -9.36 -13.11 1.00
CA ALA A 163 -10.65 -12.47 1.20
C ALA A 163 -10.66 -11.59 2.46
N SER A 164 -10.15 -12.09 3.59
CA SER A 164 -10.05 -11.28 4.81
C SER A 164 -9.07 -10.10 4.69
N TYR A 165 -8.00 -10.22 3.89
CA TYR A 165 -7.09 -9.13 3.55
C TYR A 165 -7.78 -8.03 2.73
N LEU A 166 -8.54 -8.41 1.69
CA LEU A 166 -9.31 -7.48 0.86
C LEU A 166 -10.38 -6.73 1.68
N HIS A 167 -11.11 -7.44 2.53
CA HIS A 167 -12.10 -6.82 3.43
C HIS A 167 -11.47 -5.95 4.52
N ASP A 168 -10.27 -6.27 5.00
CA ASP A 168 -9.55 -5.44 5.97
C ASP A 168 -9.03 -4.14 5.35
N LEU A 169 -8.48 -4.21 4.13
CA LEU A 169 -8.15 -3.04 3.33
C LEU A 169 -9.38 -2.17 3.11
N ALA A 170 -10.49 -2.75 2.62
CA ALA A 170 -11.71 -2.01 2.32
C ALA A 170 -12.36 -1.38 3.57
N ARG A 171 -12.36 -2.07 4.74
CA ARG A 171 -12.81 -1.48 6.01
C ARG A 171 -11.95 -0.29 6.45
N LYS A 172 -10.64 -0.32 6.22
CA LYS A 172 -9.73 0.80 6.54
C LYS A 172 -9.98 2.02 5.63
N TYR A 173 -10.47 1.82 4.41
CA TYR A 173 -10.93 2.92 3.56
C TYR A 173 -12.32 3.43 4.00
N ALA A 174 -13.29 2.55 4.20
CA ALA A 174 -14.64 2.93 4.62
C ALA A 174 -14.71 3.63 6.00
N SER A 175 -13.72 3.40 6.87
CA SER A 175 -13.55 4.10 8.15
C SER A 175 -12.72 5.39 8.08
N GLY A 176 -12.22 5.78 6.89
CA GLY A 176 -11.39 6.97 6.70
C GLY A 176 -9.96 6.87 7.25
N ILE A 177 -9.52 5.69 7.69
CA ILE A 177 -8.14 5.43 8.14
C ILE A 177 -7.17 5.49 6.94
N LEU A 178 -7.64 5.11 5.75
CA LEU A 178 -6.95 5.24 4.48
C LEU A 178 -7.86 5.95 3.45
N SER A 179 -7.25 6.65 2.51
CA SER A 179 -7.88 7.10 1.26
C SER A 179 -6.81 7.23 0.18
N ASP A 180 -7.24 7.26 -1.09
CA ASP A 180 -6.32 7.43 -2.22
C ASP A 180 -5.53 8.75 -2.10
N ASP A 181 -6.21 9.86 -1.84
CA ASP A 181 -5.62 11.18 -1.59
C ASP A 181 -4.58 11.13 -0.46
N ASN A 182 -4.93 10.53 0.68
CA ASN A 182 -4.02 10.44 1.83
C ASN A 182 -2.78 9.61 1.49
N ILE A 183 -2.93 8.49 0.78
CA ILE A 183 -1.79 7.64 0.39
C ILE A 183 -0.84 8.37 -0.57
N VAL A 184 -1.37 9.09 -1.57
CA VAL A 184 -0.55 9.92 -2.47
C VAL A 184 0.13 11.05 -1.68
N ALA A 185 -0.60 11.69 -0.77
CA ALA A 185 -0.16 12.82 0.05
C ALA A 185 0.76 12.45 1.23
N MET A 186 0.87 11.19 1.64
CA MET A 186 1.70 10.74 2.75
C MET A 186 3.19 10.61 2.41
N ASP A 187 4.05 10.85 3.40
CA ASP A 187 5.49 10.55 3.29
C ASP A 187 5.74 9.04 3.37
N ASP A 188 6.87 8.64 2.80
CA ASP A 188 7.24 7.26 2.57
C ASP A 188 7.36 6.42 3.85
N ARG A 189 7.78 7.03 4.98
CA ARG A 189 7.90 6.34 6.27
C ARG A 189 6.53 6.15 6.92
N SER A 190 5.71 7.20 6.94
CA SER A 190 4.36 7.14 7.48
C SER A 190 3.47 6.20 6.65
N LEU A 191 3.61 6.24 5.31
CA LEU A 191 2.89 5.38 4.38
C LEU A 191 3.22 3.90 4.64
N ALA A 192 4.49 3.58 4.83
CA ALA A 192 4.90 2.22 5.13
C ALA A 192 4.30 1.72 6.44
N ALA A 193 4.36 2.52 7.51
CA ALA A 193 3.76 2.17 8.80
C ALA A 193 2.24 1.92 8.67
N MET A 194 1.51 2.81 7.98
CA MET A 194 0.06 2.67 7.77
C MET A 194 -0.32 1.44 6.94
N LEU A 195 0.36 1.21 5.81
CA LEU A 195 0.05 0.06 4.95
C LEU A 195 0.42 -1.28 5.59
N THR A 196 1.46 -1.35 6.43
CA THR A 196 1.77 -2.59 7.18
C THR A 196 0.77 -2.93 8.29
N MET A 197 -0.17 -2.04 8.62
CA MET A 197 -1.33 -2.37 9.47
C MET A 197 -2.47 -3.04 8.69
N VAL A 198 -2.39 -3.13 7.36
CA VAL A 198 -3.33 -3.91 6.54
C VAL A 198 -2.89 -5.38 6.56
N ASN A 199 -3.81 -6.26 6.94
CA ASN A 199 -3.54 -7.70 6.95
C ASN A 199 -3.13 -8.18 5.55
N GLY A 200 -2.00 -8.89 5.47
CA GLY A 200 -1.46 -9.39 4.20
C GLY A 200 -0.58 -8.42 3.41
N ILE A 201 -0.34 -7.20 3.90
CA ILE A 201 0.56 -6.23 3.26
C ILE A 201 1.84 -6.10 4.09
N GLY A 202 2.89 -6.84 3.70
CA GLY A 202 4.21 -6.74 4.30
C GLY A 202 5.04 -5.58 3.74
N ALA A 203 6.14 -5.23 4.42
CA ALA A 203 7.02 -4.12 4.01
C ALA A 203 7.58 -4.25 2.57
N TRP A 204 7.81 -5.47 2.08
CA TRP A 204 8.16 -5.68 0.66
C TRP A 204 7.02 -5.28 -0.27
N SER A 205 5.78 -5.70 0.01
CA SER A 205 4.59 -5.33 -0.77
C SER A 205 4.35 -3.82 -0.77
N VAL A 206 4.61 -3.15 0.36
CA VAL A 206 4.61 -1.68 0.46
C VAL A 206 5.65 -1.07 -0.49
N HIS A 207 6.90 -1.53 -0.46
CA HIS A 207 7.93 -0.99 -1.35
C HIS A 207 7.60 -1.22 -2.83
N MET A 208 7.06 -2.40 -3.20
CA MET A 208 6.59 -2.66 -4.57
C MET A 208 5.48 -1.69 -4.98
N PHE A 209 4.50 -1.46 -4.10
CA PHE A 209 3.42 -0.50 -4.32
C PHE A 209 3.94 0.95 -4.47
N MET A 210 4.90 1.36 -3.63
CA MET A 210 5.49 2.70 -3.72
C MET A 210 6.28 2.90 -5.02
N ILE A 211 7.02 1.88 -5.47
CA ILE A 211 7.80 1.92 -6.72
C ILE A 211 6.87 1.90 -7.94
N PHE A 212 5.96 0.94 -8.02
CA PHE A 212 5.21 0.67 -9.26
C PHE A 212 3.85 1.37 -9.35
N SER A 213 3.15 1.61 -8.23
CA SER A 213 1.85 2.31 -8.23
C SER A 213 1.97 3.80 -7.90
N LEU A 214 2.89 4.21 -7.01
CA LEU A 214 3.09 5.62 -6.65
C LEU A 214 4.30 6.29 -7.34
N ALA A 215 5.07 5.54 -8.14
CA ALA A 215 6.26 6.00 -8.85
C ALA A 215 7.26 6.78 -7.97
N ARG A 216 7.40 6.42 -6.68
CA ARG A 216 8.31 7.07 -5.73
C ARG A 216 9.77 6.82 -6.16
N PRO A 217 10.63 7.85 -6.29
CA PRO A 217 11.98 7.68 -6.83
C PRO A 217 13.00 7.08 -5.84
N ASP A 218 12.87 7.35 -4.54
CA ASP A 218 13.93 7.06 -3.54
C ASP A 218 13.68 5.81 -2.67
N VAL A 219 12.96 4.81 -3.19
CA VAL A 219 12.62 3.59 -2.43
C VAL A 219 13.71 2.53 -2.57
N LEU A 220 14.19 1.98 -1.45
CA LEU A 220 15.11 0.85 -1.44
C LEU A 220 14.45 -0.39 -0.83
N PRO A 221 14.09 -1.40 -1.64
CA PRO A 221 13.59 -2.68 -1.15
C PRO A 221 14.70 -3.54 -0.51
N SER A 222 15.29 -3.09 0.60
CA SER A 222 16.44 -3.71 1.27
C SER A 222 16.24 -5.15 1.75
N ALA A 223 14.99 -5.63 1.83
CA ALA A 223 14.63 -7.02 2.12
C ALA A 223 14.46 -7.91 0.87
N ASP A 224 14.39 -7.33 -0.34
CA ASP A 224 14.22 -8.07 -1.60
C ASP A 224 15.48 -8.88 -1.93
N LEU A 225 15.32 -10.19 -2.07
CA LEU A 225 16.46 -11.10 -2.30
C LEU A 225 17.06 -10.91 -3.71
N GLY A 226 16.25 -10.48 -4.69
CA GLY A 226 16.73 -10.17 -6.03
C GLY A 226 17.63 -8.94 -6.03
N ILE A 227 17.18 -7.83 -5.45
CA ILE A 227 17.97 -6.60 -5.36
C ILE A 227 19.24 -6.82 -4.54
N ARG A 228 19.17 -7.58 -3.44
CA ARG A 228 20.35 -7.96 -2.65
C ARG A 228 21.36 -8.80 -3.46
N LYS A 229 20.90 -9.74 -4.30
CA LYS A 229 21.77 -10.50 -5.22
C LYS A 229 22.31 -9.64 -6.36
N GLY A 230 21.53 -8.70 -6.88
CA GLY A 230 22.00 -7.70 -7.86
C GLY A 230 23.12 -6.85 -7.28
N VAL A 231 22.98 -6.34 -6.05
CA VAL A 231 24.03 -5.59 -5.34
C VAL A 231 25.26 -6.44 -5.06
N GLN A 232 25.09 -7.71 -4.70
CA GLN A 232 26.21 -8.67 -4.57
C GLN A 232 26.99 -8.75 -5.89
N MET A 233 26.30 -8.94 -7.01
CA MET A 233 26.92 -9.05 -8.34
C MET A 233 27.54 -7.74 -8.82
N LEU A 234 26.88 -6.60 -8.59
CA LEU A 234 27.31 -5.27 -9.01
C LEU A 234 28.65 -4.87 -8.39
N TYR A 235 28.85 -5.18 -7.11
CA TYR A 235 30.05 -4.81 -6.36
C TYR A 235 31.00 -6.00 -6.10
N GLY A 236 30.75 -7.17 -6.72
CA GLY A 236 31.60 -8.35 -6.59
C GLY A 236 31.71 -8.90 -5.16
N LEU A 237 30.66 -8.77 -4.34
CA LEU A 237 30.67 -9.18 -2.93
C LEU A 237 30.64 -10.71 -2.80
N GLU A 238 31.44 -11.25 -1.89
CA GLU A 238 31.48 -12.69 -1.57
C GLU A 238 30.11 -13.20 -1.09
N ASP A 239 29.53 -12.50 -0.12
CA ASP A 239 28.23 -12.80 0.50
C ASP A 239 27.08 -11.92 -0.04
N VAL A 240 25.85 -12.45 -0.02
CA VAL A 240 24.63 -11.65 -0.25
C VAL A 240 24.46 -10.64 0.89
N PRO A 241 24.60 -9.32 0.66
CA PRO A 241 24.60 -8.32 1.72
C PRO A 241 23.30 -8.37 2.54
N ARG A 242 23.39 -8.19 3.86
CA ARG A 242 22.24 -8.20 4.78
C ARG A 242 21.40 -6.93 4.58
N PRO A 243 20.08 -6.92 4.90
CA PRO A 243 19.24 -5.74 4.73
C PRO A 243 19.78 -4.47 5.43
N SER A 244 20.45 -4.64 6.58
CA SER A 244 21.12 -3.55 7.32
C SER A 244 22.38 -2.99 6.66
N GLN A 245 22.97 -3.69 5.68
CA GLN A 245 24.11 -3.22 4.88
C GLN A 245 23.66 -2.47 3.62
N MET A 246 22.44 -2.75 3.12
CA MET A 246 21.92 -2.21 1.86
C MET A 246 21.88 -0.68 1.85
N GLU A 247 21.46 -0.04 2.95
CA GLU A 247 21.36 1.44 3.02
C GLU A 247 22.72 2.10 2.74
N LYS A 248 23.80 1.61 3.37
CA LYS A 248 25.17 2.13 3.16
C LYS A 248 25.72 1.82 1.76
N LEU A 249 25.41 0.65 1.21
CA LEU A 249 25.85 0.27 -0.14
C LEU A 249 25.15 1.11 -1.22
N CYS A 250 23.86 1.42 -1.02
CA CYS A 250 23.00 2.05 -2.02
C CYS A 250 22.83 3.57 -1.84
N GLU A 251 23.49 4.21 -0.87
CA GLU A 251 23.35 5.66 -0.61
C GLU A 251 23.78 6.50 -1.83
N ARG A 252 24.73 6.01 -2.63
CA ARG A 252 25.17 6.64 -3.89
C ARG A 252 24.08 6.73 -4.95
N TRP A 253 22.98 6.00 -4.82
CA TRP A 253 21.89 5.97 -5.79
C TRP A 253 20.81 7.02 -5.52
N ARG A 254 20.91 7.79 -4.43
CA ARG A 254 19.88 8.73 -3.99
C ARG A 254 19.90 10.03 -4.80
N PRO A 255 18.76 10.50 -5.32
CA PRO A 255 17.39 10.20 -4.85
C PRO A 255 16.62 9.16 -5.70
N TYR A 256 17.30 8.31 -6.48
CA TYR A 256 16.68 7.42 -7.49
C TYR A 256 16.88 5.93 -7.20
N ARG A 257 16.87 5.54 -5.92
CA ARG A 257 17.05 4.13 -5.47
C ARG A 257 16.06 3.16 -6.11
N SER A 258 14.85 3.59 -6.46
CA SER A 258 13.85 2.77 -7.16
C SER A 258 14.27 2.38 -8.59
N VAL A 259 14.99 3.27 -9.29
CA VAL A 259 15.49 3.02 -10.66
C VAL A 259 16.70 2.09 -10.62
N ALA A 260 17.64 2.31 -9.69
CA ALA A 260 18.76 1.39 -9.49
C ALA A 260 18.30 0.00 -9.05
N ALA A 261 17.32 -0.10 -8.15
CA ALA A 261 16.66 -1.34 -7.76
C ALA A 261 16.05 -2.10 -8.95
N TRP A 262 15.47 -1.39 -9.92
CA TRP A 262 14.94 -2.01 -11.15
C TRP A 262 16.05 -2.63 -12.01
N TYR A 263 17.17 -1.94 -12.19
CA TYR A 263 18.34 -2.48 -12.89
C TYR A 263 18.97 -3.68 -12.14
N MET A 264 18.81 -3.78 -10.81
CA MET A 264 19.24 -4.98 -10.06
C MET A 264 18.39 -6.22 -10.38
N TRP A 265 17.09 -6.09 -10.66
CA TRP A 265 16.28 -7.21 -11.17
C TRP A 265 16.69 -7.60 -12.60
N ARG A 266 16.92 -6.63 -13.49
CA ARG A 266 17.45 -6.91 -14.84
C ARG A 266 18.80 -7.65 -14.81
N LEU A 267 19.71 -7.23 -13.94
CA LEU A 267 21.04 -7.81 -13.78
C LEU A 267 21.02 -9.30 -13.38
N ILE A 268 20.13 -9.70 -12.46
CA ILE A 268 20.00 -11.11 -12.07
C ILE A 268 19.29 -11.95 -13.13
N GLU A 269 18.33 -11.38 -13.86
CA GLU A 269 17.61 -12.05 -14.95
C GLU A 269 18.55 -12.35 -16.13
N SER A 270 19.38 -11.39 -16.53
CA SER A 270 20.41 -11.58 -17.56
C SER A 270 21.34 -12.75 -17.24
N LYS A 271 21.80 -12.86 -16.00
CA LYS A 271 22.67 -13.97 -15.57
C LYS A 271 21.92 -15.30 -15.51
N ALA A 272 20.65 -15.31 -15.09
CA ALA A 272 19.81 -16.51 -15.13
C ALA A 272 19.58 -17.00 -16.57
N ALA A 273 19.27 -16.09 -17.50
CA ALA A 273 19.10 -16.40 -18.92
C ALA A 273 20.39 -16.92 -19.57
N GLN A 274 21.54 -16.30 -19.29
CA GLN A 274 22.86 -16.79 -19.73
C GLN A 274 23.18 -18.19 -19.19
N THR A 275 22.83 -18.47 -17.93
CA THR A 275 23.03 -19.78 -17.31
C THR A 275 22.12 -20.84 -17.94
N ALA A 276 20.86 -20.51 -18.25
CA ALA A 276 19.92 -21.40 -18.92
C ALA A 276 20.31 -21.66 -20.39
N ALA A 277 20.79 -20.64 -21.11
CA ALA A 277 21.24 -20.76 -22.51
C ALA A 277 22.54 -21.57 -22.67
N ALA A 278 23.30 -21.77 -21.58
CA ALA A 278 24.44 -22.69 -21.54
C ALA A 278 24.03 -24.17 -21.38
N MET A 279 22.74 -24.46 -21.22
CA MET A 279 22.16 -25.81 -21.24
C MET A 279 21.38 -26.02 -22.56
N PRO A 280 21.25 -27.26 -23.09
CA PRO A 280 20.48 -27.49 -24.32
C PRO A 280 18.99 -27.12 -24.16
N VAL A 281 18.50 -26.18 -24.98
CA VAL A 281 17.21 -25.50 -24.78
C VAL A 281 16.09 -26.03 -25.69
N VAL A 282 14.86 -26.09 -25.14
CA VAL A 282 13.62 -25.92 -25.92
C VAL A 282 12.85 -24.73 -25.30
N PRO A 283 12.55 -23.64 -26.04
CA PRO A 283 12.03 -22.38 -25.46
C PRO A 283 10.50 -22.31 -25.43
N PRO A 284 9.92 -21.37 -24.65
CA PRO A 284 9.45 -20.11 -25.27
C PRO A 284 9.73 -18.85 -24.42
N ALA A 285 9.53 -17.66 -25.01
CA ALA A 285 9.83 -16.36 -24.41
C ALA A 285 8.62 -15.64 -23.77
N MET A 286 8.87 -14.79 -22.77
CA MET A 286 7.94 -13.80 -22.18
C MET A 286 8.73 -12.56 -21.68
N PRO A 287 8.15 -11.35 -21.65
CA PRO A 287 8.78 -10.12 -21.17
C PRO A 287 8.51 -9.81 -19.68
N ALA A 288 9.15 -8.74 -19.17
CA ALA A 288 9.10 -8.25 -17.77
C ALA A 288 9.81 -9.20 -16.77
N PRO A 289 9.95 -8.85 -15.46
CA PRO A 289 10.65 -9.71 -14.50
C PRO A 289 10.01 -11.08 -14.50
N SER A 290 10.80 -12.15 -14.69
CA SER A 290 10.24 -13.48 -14.92
C SER A 290 9.27 -13.86 -13.80
N GLU A 291 8.03 -14.20 -14.19
CA GLU A 291 6.89 -14.34 -13.26
C GLU A 291 7.24 -15.27 -12.10
N GLU A 292 7.94 -16.35 -12.44
CA GLU A 292 8.48 -17.39 -11.56
C GLU A 292 9.49 -16.85 -10.54
N PHE A 293 10.34 -15.89 -10.89
CA PHE A 293 11.28 -15.27 -9.95
C PHE A 293 10.55 -14.45 -8.88
N MET A 294 9.60 -13.59 -9.28
CA MET A 294 8.80 -12.82 -8.33
C MET A 294 7.97 -13.75 -7.42
N LEU A 295 7.44 -14.84 -7.97
CA LEU A 295 6.69 -15.85 -7.21
C LEU A 295 7.54 -16.60 -6.20
N GLN A 296 8.68 -17.13 -6.63
CA GLN A 296 9.58 -17.89 -5.77
C GLN A 296 10.15 -17.00 -4.66
N GLN A 297 10.46 -15.73 -4.95
CA GLN A 297 10.87 -14.78 -3.91
C GLN A 297 9.74 -14.52 -2.89
N HIS A 298 8.52 -14.31 -3.37
CA HIS A 298 7.36 -14.03 -2.51
C HIS A 298 6.98 -15.25 -1.63
N GLN A 299 7.12 -16.47 -2.14
CA GLN A 299 6.98 -17.71 -1.34
C GLN A 299 8.05 -17.81 -0.24
N GLN A 300 9.33 -17.60 -0.57
CA GLN A 300 10.43 -17.63 0.40
C GLN A 300 10.25 -16.58 1.51
N GLN A 301 9.82 -15.36 1.17
CA GLN A 301 9.52 -14.32 2.15
C GLN A 301 8.29 -14.66 3.03
N HIS A 302 7.28 -15.34 2.50
CA HIS A 302 6.14 -15.78 3.31
C HIS A 302 6.54 -16.81 4.37
N HIS A 303 7.45 -17.74 4.07
CA HIS A 303 8.03 -18.64 5.07
C HIS A 303 8.82 -17.86 6.13
N HIS A 304 9.63 -16.86 5.71
CA HIS A 304 10.37 -16.02 6.65
C HIS A 304 9.44 -15.23 7.59
N HIS A 305 8.37 -14.63 7.06
CA HIS A 305 7.40 -13.87 7.85
C HIS A 305 6.58 -14.77 8.80
N GLN A 306 6.16 -15.96 8.36
CA GLN A 306 5.52 -16.95 9.25
C GLN A 306 6.46 -17.37 10.38
N HIS A 307 7.73 -17.64 10.08
CA HIS A 307 8.71 -18.01 11.09
C HIS A 307 9.00 -16.86 12.07
N GLN A 308 9.03 -15.61 11.59
CA GLN A 308 9.19 -14.43 12.44
C GLN A 308 7.95 -14.19 13.35
N GLN A 309 6.73 -14.41 12.85
CA GLN A 309 5.52 -14.40 13.68
C GLN A 309 5.53 -15.52 14.73
N GLN A 310 5.95 -16.74 14.36
CA GLN A 310 6.11 -17.85 15.30
C GLN A 310 7.14 -17.54 16.39
N GLN A 311 8.29 -16.95 16.04
CA GLN A 311 9.30 -16.52 17.00
C GLN A 311 8.77 -15.44 17.94
N GLN A 312 7.97 -14.47 17.46
CA GLN A 312 7.29 -13.50 18.32
C GLN A 312 6.24 -14.14 19.23
N GLN A 313 5.41 -15.06 18.74
CA GLN A 313 4.43 -15.78 19.55
C GLN A 313 5.09 -16.65 20.63
N ALA A 314 6.18 -17.36 20.29
CA ALA A 314 6.98 -18.11 21.24
C ALA A 314 7.64 -17.20 22.28
N ALA A 315 8.20 -16.05 21.89
CA ALA A 315 8.76 -15.08 22.82
C ALA A 315 7.70 -14.50 23.79
N ILE A 316 6.47 -14.28 23.32
CA ILE A 316 5.35 -13.84 24.17
C ILE A 316 4.94 -14.95 25.15
N GLN A 317 4.86 -16.21 24.70
CA GLN A 317 4.55 -17.36 25.56
C GLN A 317 5.65 -17.65 26.61
N MET A 318 6.92 -17.38 26.27
CA MET A 318 8.07 -17.51 27.18
C MET A 318 8.17 -16.37 28.21
N LEU A 319 7.36 -15.32 28.10
CA LEU A 319 7.37 -14.15 28.99
C LEU A 319 6.36 -14.22 30.15
N ASP A 320 5.49 -15.23 30.20
CA ASP A 320 4.46 -15.36 31.25
C ASP A 320 4.61 -16.62 32.14
N PRO A 321 5.46 -16.53 33.19
CA PRO A 321 5.43 -17.45 34.32
C PRO A 321 5.09 -16.71 35.64
N VAL A 322 4.13 -15.78 35.64
CA VAL A 322 3.77 -15.01 36.86
C VAL A 322 2.28 -15.01 37.20
N GLN A 323 1.35 -15.11 36.23
CA GLN A 323 -0.10 -15.05 36.52
C GLN A 323 -0.76 -16.40 36.84
N MET A 324 -0.21 -17.17 37.79
CA MET A 324 -0.84 -18.38 38.35
C MET A 324 -0.64 -18.51 39.87
N LEU A 325 -1.37 -17.69 40.65
CA LEU A 325 -1.59 -17.92 42.08
C LEU A 325 -3.08 -17.65 42.43
N PRO A 326 -3.85 -18.67 42.86
CA PRO A 326 -5.27 -18.51 43.18
C PRO A 326 -5.52 -18.13 44.65
N GLY A 327 -6.41 -17.15 44.85
CA GLY A 327 -7.37 -17.08 45.96
C GLY A 327 -6.88 -17.14 47.41
N LEU A 328 -6.81 -15.98 48.07
CA LEU A 328 -7.14 -15.85 49.50
C LEU A 328 -8.09 -14.67 49.67
N GLY A 329 -9.33 -14.96 50.07
CA GLY A 329 -10.46 -14.04 50.22
C GLY A 329 -11.77 -14.79 50.35
#